data_AF-A0A850A9D7-F1
#
_entry.id   AF-A0A850A9D7-F1
#
_cell.length_a   1.000
_cell.length_b   1.000
_cell.length_c   1.000
_cell.angle_alpha   90.00
_cell.angle_beta   90.00
_cell.angle_gamma   90.00
#
_symmetry.space_group_name_H-M   'P 1'
#
loop_
_entity.id
_entity.type
_entity.pdbx_description
1 polymer ?
#
loop_
_entity_poly.entity_id
_entity_poly.type
_entity_poly.pdbx_seq_one_letter_code
_entity_poly.pdbx_strand_id
1 'polypeptide(L)'
;MIHQAFDLNGIDHLSVDLAGAVEIEFWAGDNALSETKIQLYDAPGHVLKFFIEEKKRYEILEARNETSLRLSSNDPVRDPIRYRETTCFESVKLRLFIPDSFEKTGEGEYQRR
;
A
#
# COMPACT_ATOMS: atom_id res chain seq x y z
N MET A 1 7.10 -1.93 10.54
CA MET A 1 6.78 -2.49 9.21
C MET A 1 5.35 -2.97 9.26
N ILE A 2 4.60 -2.77 8.20
CA ILE A 2 3.16 -3.11 8.10
C ILE A 2 3.02 -4.13 6.98
N HIS A 3 2.22 -5.17 7.22
CA HIS A 3 1.86 -6.17 6.22
C HIS A 3 0.35 -6.16 6.06
N GLN A 4 -0.14 -6.22 4.83
CA GLN A 4 -1.55 -6.43 4.51
C GLN A 4 -1.66 -7.50 3.43
N ALA A 5 -2.62 -8.40 3.59
CA ALA A 5 -2.95 -9.42 2.60
C ALA A 5 -4.32 -9.11 2.00
N PHE A 6 -4.44 -9.27 0.69
CA PHE A 6 -5.66 -9.04 -0.06
C PHE A 6 -6.05 -10.33 -0.76
N ASP A 7 -7.24 -10.82 -0.43
CA ASP A 7 -7.81 -11.99 -1.08
C ASP A 7 -8.08 -11.65 -2.56
N LEU A 8 -7.72 -12.56 -3.46
CA LEU A 8 -7.95 -12.44 -4.91
C LEU A 8 -8.88 -13.53 -5.44
N ASN A 9 -9.51 -14.32 -4.57
CA ASN A 9 -10.50 -15.31 -4.98
C ASN A 9 -11.67 -14.64 -5.72
N GLY A 10 -11.99 -15.16 -6.91
CA GLY A 10 -12.99 -14.61 -7.82
C GLY A 10 -12.62 -13.29 -8.49
N ILE A 11 -11.41 -12.77 -8.28
CA ILE A 11 -10.95 -11.52 -8.90
C ILE A 11 -10.18 -11.81 -10.18
N ASP A 12 -10.62 -11.20 -11.27
CA ASP A 12 -9.99 -11.25 -12.59
C ASP A 12 -9.24 -9.97 -12.93
N HIS A 13 -9.62 -8.84 -12.30
CA HIS A 13 -9.02 -7.53 -12.53
C HIS A 13 -8.52 -6.91 -11.22
N LEU A 14 -7.25 -6.51 -11.18
CA LEU A 14 -6.63 -5.83 -10.06
C LEU A 14 -6.12 -4.45 -10.51
N SER A 15 -6.62 -3.40 -9.87
CA SER A 15 -6.18 -2.02 -10.08
C SER A 15 -5.44 -1.51 -8.84
N VAL A 16 -4.29 -0.88 -9.05
CA VAL A 16 -3.37 -0.45 -7.99
C VAL A 16 -3.10 1.04 -8.12
N ASP A 17 -3.58 1.81 -7.15
CA ASP A 17 -3.48 3.28 -7.08
C ASP A 17 -2.92 3.69 -5.70
N LEU A 18 -1.61 3.52 -5.52
CA LEU A 18 -0.94 3.65 -4.23
C LEU A 18 0.00 4.86 -4.22
N ALA A 19 0.07 5.54 -3.08
CA ALA A 19 0.83 6.77 -2.94
C ALA A 19 2.35 6.53 -2.94
N GLY A 20 3.03 7.22 -3.85
CA GLY A 20 4.48 7.17 -4.02
C GLY A 20 4.94 6.02 -4.91
N ALA A 21 6.24 5.76 -4.91
CA ALA A 21 6.81 4.67 -5.70
C ALA A 21 6.47 3.30 -5.07
N VAL A 22 5.96 2.39 -5.90
CA VAL A 22 5.66 1.01 -5.51
C VAL A 22 6.56 0.06 -6.28
N GLU A 23 7.23 -0.82 -5.56
CA GLU A 23 7.97 -1.95 -6.13
C GLU A 23 7.00 -3.12 -6.29
N ILE A 24 6.81 -3.60 -7.53
CA ILE A 24 5.92 -4.72 -7.84
C ILE A 24 6.75 -5.98 -8.02
N GLU A 25 6.37 -7.06 -7.34
CA GLU A 25 7.01 -8.37 -7.45
C GLU A 25 5.95 -9.43 -7.75
N PHE A 26 6.20 -10.28 -8.75
CA PHE A 26 5.32 -11.42 -9.03
C PHE A 26 5.78 -12.64 -8.24
N TRP A 27 4.84 -13.38 -7.63
CA TRP A 27 5.15 -14.51 -6.76
C TRP A 27 4.16 -15.68 -6.92
N ALA A 28 4.60 -16.88 -6.52
CA ALA A 28 3.81 -18.11 -6.60
C ALA A 28 2.88 -18.27 -5.38
N GLY A 29 1.93 -17.35 -5.21
CA GLY A 29 0.90 -17.39 -4.15
C GLY A 29 -0.46 -16.97 -4.69
N ASP A 30 -1.53 -17.17 -3.92
CA ASP A 30 -2.91 -16.93 -4.38
C ASP A 30 -3.49 -15.57 -3.97
N ASN A 31 -2.82 -14.87 -3.04
CA ASN A 31 -3.21 -13.56 -2.53
C ASN A 31 -2.23 -12.49 -2.98
N ALA A 32 -2.68 -11.24 -3.07
CA ALA A 32 -1.77 -10.11 -3.09
C ALA A 32 -1.30 -9.79 -1.67
N LEU A 33 -0.03 -9.44 -1.52
CA LEU A 33 0.56 -9.04 -0.23
C LEU A 33 1.24 -7.69 -0.38
N SER A 34 1.17 -6.86 0.65
CA SER A 34 1.96 -5.63 0.73
C SER A 34 2.91 -5.65 1.91
N GLU A 35 4.10 -5.10 1.69
CA GLU A 35 5.08 -4.79 2.72
C GLU A 35 5.36 -3.29 2.71
N THR A 36 4.95 -2.60 3.77
CA THR A 36 5.23 -1.18 3.96
C THR A 36 6.27 -0.97 5.05
N LYS A 37 7.46 -0.51 4.65
CA LYS A 37 8.50 -0.07 5.58
C LYS A 37 8.45 1.44 5.72
N ILE A 38 8.21 1.91 6.94
CA ILE A 38 8.15 3.33 7.29
C ILE A 38 9.30 3.67 8.24
N GLN A 39 9.98 4.77 7.95
CA GLN A 39 10.93 5.42 8.85
C GLN A 39 10.54 6.89 8.99
N LEU A 40 10.42 7.35 10.23
CA LEU A 40 10.15 8.74 10.55
C LEU A 40 11.33 9.28 11.37
N TYR A 41 11.93 10.37 10.89
CA TYR A 41 13.05 11.04 11.54
C TYR A 41 12.57 12.33 12.20
N ASP A 42 13.33 12.82 13.19
CA ASP A 42 13.06 14.06 13.92
C ASP A 42 11.72 14.07 14.69
N ALA A 43 11.17 12.89 14.97
CA ALA A 43 9.97 12.70 15.76
C ALA A 43 10.15 11.58 16.80
N PRO A 44 9.53 11.70 17.99
CA PRO A 44 9.47 10.59 18.93
C PRO A 44 8.57 9.47 18.39
N GLY A 45 8.84 8.22 18.79
CA GLY A 45 8.15 7.04 18.25
C GLY A 45 6.62 7.05 18.39
N HIS A 46 6.07 7.76 19.38
CA HIS A 46 4.61 7.89 19.54
C HIS A 46 3.94 8.68 18.39
N VAL A 47 4.66 9.58 17.72
CA VAL A 47 4.14 10.30 16.56
C VAL A 47 3.95 9.34 15.40
N LEU A 48 4.95 8.51 15.11
CA LEU A 48 4.83 7.46 14.09
C LEU A 48 3.68 6.50 14.43
N LYS A 49 3.58 6.07 15.70
CA LYS A 49 2.49 5.21 16.17
C LYS A 49 1.12 5.83 15.92
N PHE A 50 0.94 7.11 16.23
CA PHE A 50 -0.30 7.85 15.96
C PHE A 50 -0.67 7.86 14.47
N PHE A 51 0.28 8.10 13.57
CA PHE A 51 0.01 8.08 12.13
C PHE A 51 -0.32 6.70 11.58
N ILE A 52 0.29 5.65 12.15
CA ILE A 52 0.01 4.26 11.79
C ILE A 52 -1.38 3.84 12.29
N GLU A 53 -1.64 3.99 13.59
CA GLU A 53 -2.78 3.35 14.26
C GLU A 53 -4.04 4.22 14.22
N GLU A 54 -3.92 5.51 14.54
CA GLU A 54 -5.08 6.41 14.68
C GLU A 54 -5.46 7.05 13.34
N LYS A 55 -4.45 7.46 12.56
CA LYS A 55 -4.68 8.08 11.23
C LYS A 55 -4.75 7.07 10.10
N LYS A 56 -4.28 5.83 10.32
CA LYS A 56 -4.25 4.79 9.29
C LYS A 56 -3.60 5.27 7.99
N ARG A 57 -2.58 6.13 8.11
CA ARG A 57 -1.98 6.87 6.98
C ARG A 57 -1.36 5.94 5.93
N TYR A 58 -0.89 4.77 6.35
CA TYR A 58 -0.23 3.78 5.48
C TYR A 58 -1.13 2.57 5.19
N GLU A 59 -2.39 2.61 5.61
CA GLU A 59 -3.36 1.58 5.30
C GLU A 59 -3.67 1.60 3.80
N ILE A 60 -3.80 0.41 3.23
CA ILE A 60 -4.23 0.23 1.85
C ILE A 60 -5.69 -0.20 1.93
N LEU A 61 -6.55 0.59 1.32
CA LEU A 61 -7.97 0.32 1.23
C LEU A 61 -8.24 -0.63 0.07
N GLU A 62 -9.16 -1.57 0.30
CA GLU A 62 -9.71 -2.44 -0.73
C GLU A 62 -11.12 -1.97 -1.13
N ALA A 63 -11.34 -1.82 -2.43
CA ALA A 63 -12.67 -1.66 -3.00
C ALA A 63 -12.92 -2.83 -3.96
N ARG A 64 -13.80 -3.75 -3.55
CA ARG A 64 -14.10 -4.99 -4.26
C ARG A 64 -15.45 -4.91 -4.95
N ASN A 65 -15.53 -5.45 -6.16
CA ASN A 65 -16.78 -5.85 -6.81
C ASN A 65 -16.70 -7.35 -7.20
N GLU A 66 -17.64 -7.85 -7.99
CA GLU A 66 -17.74 -9.28 -8.32
C GLU A 66 -16.47 -9.87 -8.94
N THR A 67 -15.79 -9.13 -9.83
CA THR A 67 -14.62 -9.62 -10.57
C THR A 67 -13.40 -8.72 -10.47
N SER A 68 -13.50 -7.59 -9.77
CA SER A 68 -12.44 -6.60 -9.69
C SER A 68 -12.12 -6.20 -8.26
N LEU A 69 -10.83 -5.95 -8.01
CA LEU A 69 -10.32 -5.40 -6.76
C LEU A 69 -9.51 -4.14 -7.08
N ARG A 70 -9.83 -3.04 -6.41
CA ARG A 70 -9.00 -1.84 -6.41
C ARG A 70 -8.30 -1.69 -5.07
N LEU A 71 -6.98 -1.52 -5.12
CA LEU A 71 -6.14 -1.17 -3.97
C LEU A 71 -5.78 0.31 -4.03
N SER A 72 -6.14 1.08 -3.02
CA SER A 72 -5.82 2.51 -2.94
C SER A 72 -5.22 2.91 -1.59
N SER A 73 -4.41 3.97 -1.58
CA SER A 73 -3.92 4.50 -0.30
C SER A 73 -5.01 5.23 0.47
N ASN A 74 -5.15 4.94 1.76
CA ASN A 74 -6.07 5.68 2.64
C ASN A 74 -5.72 7.17 2.72
N ASP A 75 -4.43 7.49 2.72
CA ASP A 75 -3.91 8.86 2.61
C ASP A 75 -3.09 9.00 1.31
N PRO A 76 -3.73 9.39 0.19
CA PRO A 76 -3.07 9.49 -1.11
C PRO A 76 -2.21 10.75 -1.24
N VAL A 77 -2.57 11.83 -0.53
CA VAL A 77 -1.88 13.12 -0.54
C VAL A 77 -1.26 13.34 0.84
N ARG A 78 -0.09 12.73 1.01
CA ARG A 78 0.64 12.70 2.27
C ARG A 78 1.17 14.08 2.66
N ASP A 79 0.38 14.79 3.47
CA ASP A 79 0.81 16.08 4.04
C ASP A 79 2.06 15.93 4.93
N PRO A 80 2.98 16.91 4.96
CA PRO A 80 4.16 16.84 5.80
C PRO A 80 3.82 16.63 7.28
N ILE A 81 4.46 15.64 7.90
CA ILE A 81 4.31 15.41 9.33
C ILE A 81 5.07 16.51 10.08
N ARG A 82 4.37 17.20 10.98
CA ARG A 82 4.96 18.23 11.86
C ARG A 82 4.92 17.78 13.30
N TYR A 83 6.01 18.03 14.01
CA TYR A 83 6.09 17.81 15.45
C TYR A 83 6.76 19.03 16.09
N ARG A 84 6.02 19.72 16.97
CA ARG A 84 6.42 21.03 17.51
C ARG A 84 6.69 22.02 16.36
N GLU A 85 7.87 22.63 16.33
CA GLU A 85 8.29 23.62 15.32
C GLU A 85 9.09 22.99 14.16
N THR A 86 9.21 21.66 14.11
CA THR A 86 10.02 20.95 13.11
C THR A 86 9.14 20.15 12.16
N THR A 87 9.53 20.12 10.88
CA THR A 87 8.95 19.20 9.89
C THR A 87 9.75 17.90 9.93
N CYS A 88 9.06 16.79 10.12
CA CYS A 88 9.68 15.48 10.22
C CYS A 88 10.02 14.97 8.81
N PHE A 89 11.11 14.23 8.68
CA PHE A 89 11.44 13.55 7.43
C PHE A 89 10.83 12.14 7.43
N GLU A 90 10.03 11.84 6.41
CA GLU A 90 9.31 10.58 6.25
C GLU A 90 9.91 9.79 5.07
N SER A 91 10.28 8.53 5.30
CA SER A 91 10.67 7.59 4.24
C SER A 91 9.74 6.38 4.26
N VAL A 92 9.03 6.18 3.15
CA VAL A 92 8.12 5.05 2.94
C VAL A 92 8.61 4.22 1.76
N LYS A 93 8.79 2.92 1.97
CA LYS A 93 9.07 1.94 0.91
C LYS A 93 7.94 0.94 0.90
N LEU A 94 7.26 0.83 -0.25
CA LEU A 94 6.14 -0.08 -0.44
C LEU A 94 6.48 -1.12 -1.49
N ARG A 95 6.33 -2.39 -1.11
CA ARG A 95 6.39 -3.54 -2.02
C ARG A 95 5.01 -4.15 -2.10
N LEU A 96 4.59 -4.49 -3.31
CA LEU A 96 3.35 -5.20 -3.56
C LEU A 96 3.68 -6.49 -4.33
N PHE A 97 3.39 -7.61 -3.69
CA PHE A 97 3.52 -8.94 -4.25
C PHE A 97 2.18 -9.32 -4.89
N ILE A 98 2.18 -9.56 -6.19
CA ILE A 98 0.99 -9.93 -6.97
C ILE A 98 1.18 -11.36 -7.49
N PRO A 99 0.17 -12.25 -7.39
CA PRO A 99 0.29 -13.60 -7.94
C PRO A 99 0.76 -13.61 -9.40
N ASP A 100 1.62 -14.55 -9.76
CA ASP A 100 2.11 -14.76 -11.13
C ASP A 100 1.03 -15.19 -12.13
N SER A 101 -0.16 -15.56 -11.62
CA SER A 101 -1.38 -15.74 -12.41
C SER A 101 -1.94 -14.44 -12.98
N PHE A 102 -1.47 -13.27 -12.52
CA PHE A 102 -1.81 -11.97 -13.08
C PHE A 102 -0.70 -11.46 -13.99
N GLU A 103 -1.09 -10.67 -14.97
CA GLU A 103 -0.17 -9.95 -15.83
C GLU A 103 -0.52 -8.46 -15.90
N LYS A 104 0.52 -7.64 -16.07
CA LYS A 104 0.35 -6.20 -16.17
C LYS A 104 -0.20 -5.84 -17.55
N THR A 105 -1.37 -5.22 -17.58
CA THR A 105 -2.04 -4.78 -18.82
C THR A 105 -1.97 -3.27 -19.02
N GLY A 106 -1.69 -2.52 -17.96
CA GLY A 106 -1.55 -1.06 -17.98
C GLY A 106 -0.76 -0.53 -16.79
N GLU A 107 -0.69 0.79 -16.66
CA GLU A 107 -0.12 1.41 -15.46
C GLU A 107 -1.06 1.16 -14.27
N GLY A 108 -0.58 0.44 -13.25
CA GLY A 108 -1.39 0.05 -12.10
C GLY A 108 -2.43 -1.05 -12.38
N GLU A 109 -2.60 -1.49 -13.63
CA GLU A 109 -3.64 -2.44 -14.03
C GLU A 109 -3.08 -3.83 -14.30
N TYR A 110 -3.73 -4.84 -13.71
CA TYR A 110 -3.36 -6.25 -13.80
C TYR A 110 -4.59 -7.10 -14.09
N GLN A 111 -4.42 -8.10 -14.95
CA GLN A 111 -5.49 -9.03 -15.33
C GLN A 111 -5.04 -10.47 -15.11
N ARG A 112 -5.95 -11.32 -14.62
CA ARG A 112 -5.72 -12.76 -14.47
C ARG A 112 -5.65 -13.42 -15.85
N ARG A 113 -4.68 -14.33 -16.01
CA ARG A 113 -4.48 -15.15 -17.20
C ARG A 113 -5.49 -16.30 -17.31
#